data_AF-A0A1Y2LVX7-F1
#
_entry.id   AF-A0A1Y2LVX7-F1
#
_cell.length_a   1.000
_cell.length_b   1.000
_cell.length_c   1.000
_cell.angle_alpha   90.00
_cell.angle_beta   90.00
_cell.angle_gamma   90.00
#
_symmetry.space_group_name_H-M   'P 1'
#
loop_
_entity.id
_entity.type
_entity.pdbx_description
1 polymer ?
#
loop_
_entity_poly.entity_id
_entity_poly.type
_entity_poly.pdbx_seq_one_letter_code
_entity_poly.pdbx_strand_id
1 'polypeptide(L)'
;MKLSICTVVAALLAKTIAAPTSTPDDLVDVAERSDTELERRDGGDGKYFHEPGGDNTLGHYDKRYFHGVVSDDERRDTQKHMMRAYLDFFNANNLDTWIAHGTLLGWWWNGQRLPWDFDLDTQVSDATLHHLGEVYNQTKYSYTSEDGQIERVYLLDVNPWIWQRERGDGLNVIDARWIDLRNGLFIDITGLAETHPDKQPGIWSCKNYHRYRTDELYPLRETMFEGAVARVPYSYDKILTDEYKESALVNTQFNGHQWNPNAKVWEKTQETIRKEQEEQKQKEEEEERKKNEEEKKKIEEEQKKLEEKEAKKKEEEEEEEERKAEEAKAAIQEAQMA
;
A
#
# COMPACT_ATOMS: atom_id res chain seq x y z
N MET A 1 50.72 -53.02 -23.45
CA MET A 1 50.56 -53.86 -22.24
C MET A 1 51.25 -53.14 -21.09
N LYS A 2 50.54 -52.99 -19.96
CA LYS A 2 50.96 -52.40 -18.67
C LYS A 2 50.92 -50.87 -18.57
N LEU A 3 49.78 -50.42 -18.07
CA LEU A 3 49.59 -49.19 -17.30
C LEU A 3 50.63 -49.09 -16.18
N SER A 4 51.11 -47.88 -15.89
CA SER A 4 51.62 -47.55 -14.57
C SER A 4 51.02 -46.22 -14.12
N ILE A 5 50.14 -46.36 -13.14
CA ILE A 5 49.41 -45.33 -12.42
C ILE A 5 50.39 -44.72 -11.41
N CYS A 6 50.72 -43.44 -11.55
CA CYS A 6 51.39 -42.68 -10.50
C CYS A 6 50.32 -41.91 -9.71
N THR A 7 49.95 -42.48 -8.58
CA THR A 7 49.04 -41.94 -7.58
C THR A 7 49.64 -40.69 -6.94
N VAL A 8 49.03 -39.53 -7.15
CA VAL A 8 49.32 -38.31 -6.38
C VAL A 8 48.56 -38.42 -5.06
N VAL A 9 49.28 -38.57 -3.95
CA VAL A 9 48.73 -38.47 -2.60
C VAL A 9 48.52 -36.99 -2.29
N ALA A 10 47.32 -36.49 -2.52
CA ALA A 10 46.89 -35.20 -2.01
C ALA A 10 46.47 -35.38 -0.54
N ALA A 11 47.29 -34.88 0.38
CA ALA A 11 46.92 -34.78 1.79
C ALA A 11 45.82 -33.71 1.95
N LEU A 12 44.55 -34.14 2.02
CA LEU A 12 43.47 -33.30 2.52
C LEU A 12 43.65 -33.12 4.03
N LEU A 13 44.09 -31.94 4.45
CA LEU A 13 43.87 -31.48 5.81
C LEU A 13 42.39 -31.10 5.94
N ALA A 14 41.58 -32.06 6.40
CA ALA A 14 40.25 -31.77 6.90
C ALA A 14 40.38 -30.88 8.14
N LYS A 15 40.04 -29.59 8.02
CA LYS A 15 39.72 -28.78 9.19
C LYS A 15 38.38 -29.27 9.72
N THR A 16 38.41 -30.17 10.68
CA THR A 16 37.28 -30.44 11.56
C THR A 16 37.01 -29.16 12.35
N ILE A 17 35.99 -28.40 11.96
CA ILE A 17 35.37 -27.43 12.85
C ILE A 17 34.62 -28.27 13.87
N ALA A 18 35.16 -28.34 15.09
CA ALA A 18 34.46 -28.89 16.23
C ALA A 18 33.15 -28.10 16.38
N ALA A 19 32.02 -28.79 16.30
CA ALA A 19 30.74 -28.22 16.66
C ALA A 19 30.80 -27.75 18.13
N PRO A 20 30.35 -26.54 18.46
CA PRO A 20 30.23 -26.15 19.86
C PRO A 20 29.13 -27.00 20.50
N THR A 21 29.53 -27.91 21.38
CA THR A 21 28.63 -28.56 22.33
C THR A 21 28.09 -27.51 23.29
N SER A 22 26.84 -27.09 23.10
CA SER A 22 26.08 -26.31 24.07
C SER A 22 25.83 -27.17 25.31
N THR A 23 26.32 -26.72 26.46
CA THR A 23 26.01 -27.30 27.77
C THR A 23 24.58 -26.95 28.19
N PRO A 24 23.86 -27.80 28.95
CA PRO A 24 22.43 -27.62 29.23
C PRO A 24 22.05 -26.48 30.20
N ASP A 25 23.00 -25.62 30.59
CA ASP A 25 22.79 -24.57 31.61
C ASP A 25 22.65 -23.14 31.05
N ASP A 26 22.74 -22.93 29.73
CA ASP A 26 22.51 -21.62 29.10
C ASP A 26 21.06 -21.44 28.58
N LEU A 27 20.12 -22.30 29.00
CA LEU A 27 18.71 -22.28 28.56
C LEU A 27 17.77 -21.56 29.53
N VAL A 28 18.28 -20.63 30.35
CA VAL A 28 17.46 -19.95 31.37
C VAL A 28 17.60 -18.43 31.29
N ASP A 29 17.28 -17.83 30.14
CA ASP A 29 16.83 -16.42 30.13
C ASP A 29 16.13 -15.95 28.83
N VAL A 30 15.33 -16.81 28.19
CA VAL A 30 14.48 -16.39 27.05
C VAL A 30 13.03 -16.89 27.19
N ALA A 31 12.67 -17.40 28.37
CA ALA A 31 11.36 -17.98 28.64
C ALA A 31 10.50 -17.08 29.56
N GLU A 32 10.57 -15.76 29.43
CA GLU A 32 9.56 -14.83 29.94
C GLU A 32 9.38 -13.65 28.96
N ARG A 33 9.11 -13.94 27.68
CA ARG A 33 8.23 -13.05 26.92
C ARG A 33 6.82 -13.47 27.26
N SER A 34 6.18 -12.69 28.12
CA SER A 34 4.78 -12.83 28.48
C SER A 34 3.94 -13.11 27.24
N ASP A 35 3.22 -14.24 27.24
CA ASP A 35 2.18 -14.66 26.28
C ASP A 35 0.97 -13.69 26.19
N THR A 36 1.15 -12.45 26.65
CA THR A 36 0.13 -11.41 26.79
C THR A 36 0.53 -10.14 26.06
N GLU A 37 0.91 -10.22 24.78
CA GLU A 37 0.72 -9.12 23.80
C GLU A 37 1.02 -9.52 22.33
N LEU A 38 0.66 -10.73 21.92
CA LEU A 38 0.26 -10.91 20.52
C LEU A 38 -1.18 -10.40 20.43
N GLU A 39 -1.37 -9.08 20.35
CA GLU A 39 -2.64 -8.54 19.89
C GLU A 39 -3.02 -9.29 18.62
N ARG A 40 -4.19 -9.93 18.61
CA ARG A 40 -4.62 -10.66 17.42
C ARG A 40 -4.74 -9.62 16.30
N ARG A 41 -3.85 -9.71 15.31
CA ARG A 41 -3.79 -8.80 14.15
C ARG A 41 -5.09 -8.81 13.33
N ASP A 42 -5.93 -9.84 13.55
CA ASP A 42 -7.17 -10.11 12.83
C ASP A 42 -8.42 -9.41 13.40
N GLY A 43 -8.30 -8.59 14.46
CA GLY A 43 -9.47 -7.99 15.12
C GLY A 43 -10.52 -9.01 15.62
N GLY A 44 -10.17 -10.30 15.64
CA GLY A 44 -11.03 -11.44 15.92
C GLY A 44 -11.90 -11.94 14.76
N ASP A 45 -11.81 -11.39 13.54
CA ASP A 45 -12.67 -11.79 12.40
C ASP A 45 -12.03 -12.85 11.49
N GLY A 46 -10.75 -13.17 11.70
CA GLY A 46 -9.99 -14.18 10.96
C GLY A 46 -9.37 -13.67 9.64
N LYS A 47 -9.62 -12.42 9.24
CA LYS A 47 -8.97 -11.79 8.09
C LYS A 47 -7.58 -11.29 8.49
N TYR A 48 -6.57 -11.53 7.66
CA TYR A 48 -5.22 -11.03 7.96
C TYR A 48 -5.00 -9.59 7.48
N PHE A 49 -5.26 -9.34 6.20
CA PHE A 49 -5.06 -8.04 5.58
C PHE A 49 -6.32 -7.18 5.66
N HIS A 50 -6.16 -5.93 6.09
CA HIS A 50 -7.25 -5.01 6.29
C HIS A 50 -7.05 -3.72 5.52
N GLU A 51 -8.11 -3.30 4.84
CA GLU A 51 -8.20 -2.06 4.10
C GLU A 51 -8.98 -1.02 4.92
N PRO A 52 -8.73 0.29 4.73
CA PRO A 52 -9.51 1.35 5.38
C PRO A 52 -10.97 1.39 4.90
N GLY A 53 -11.28 0.81 3.74
CA GLY A 53 -12.63 0.73 3.18
C GLY A 53 -12.73 -0.34 2.09
N GLY A 54 -13.94 -0.59 1.60
CA GLY A 54 -14.23 -1.65 0.62
C GLY A 54 -14.57 -1.16 -0.79
N ASP A 55 -14.48 0.14 -1.05
CA ASP A 55 -14.66 0.67 -2.41
C ASP A 55 -13.36 0.56 -3.24
N ASN A 56 -13.46 0.83 -4.54
CA ASN A 56 -12.32 0.70 -5.45
C ASN A 56 -11.20 1.73 -5.21
N THR A 57 -11.40 2.70 -4.32
CA THR A 57 -10.36 3.67 -3.96
C THR A 57 -9.66 3.22 -2.69
N LEU A 58 -10.43 2.92 -1.64
CA LEU A 58 -9.95 2.57 -0.31
C LEU A 58 -9.52 1.11 -0.18
N GLY A 59 -9.97 0.22 -1.07
CA GLY A 59 -9.63 -1.20 -1.07
C GLY A 59 -8.17 -1.52 -1.41
N HIS A 60 -7.40 -0.53 -1.84
CA HIS A 60 -6.02 -0.69 -2.33
C HIS A 60 -4.98 -0.05 -1.39
N TYR A 61 -5.36 0.13 -0.14
CA TYR A 61 -4.49 0.66 0.92
C TYR A 61 -4.45 -0.30 2.11
N ASP A 62 -3.25 -0.51 2.67
CA ASP A 62 -3.09 -1.19 3.93
C ASP A 62 -3.49 -0.24 5.07
N LYS A 63 -4.49 -0.65 5.84
CA LYS A 63 -5.09 0.16 6.91
C LYS A 63 -4.06 0.67 7.94
N ARG A 64 -2.95 -0.03 8.14
CA ARG A 64 -1.92 0.34 9.14
C ARG A 64 -1.12 1.57 8.71
N TYR A 65 -0.95 1.76 7.40
CA TYR A 65 -0.13 2.82 6.82
C TYR A 65 -0.96 3.83 6.01
N PHE A 66 -2.29 3.71 6.05
CA PHE A 66 -3.19 4.63 5.38
C PHE A 66 -3.25 5.98 6.11
N HIS A 67 -2.99 7.06 5.37
CA HIS A 67 -3.02 8.44 5.88
C HIS A 67 -3.95 9.36 5.10
N GLY A 68 -4.73 8.81 4.16
CA GLY A 68 -5.59 9.54 3.25
C GLY A 68 -5.46 9.01 1.83
N VAL A 69 -6.49 9.24 1.01
CA VAL A 69 -6.45 8.91 -0.41
C VAL A 69 -5.45 9.84 -1.09
N VAL A 70 -4.47 9.26 -1.78
CA VAL A 70 -3.47 10.04 -2.51
C VAL A 70 -4.00 10.54 -3.85
N SER A 71 -3.41 11.62 -4.37
CA SER A 71 -3.73 12.13 -5.71
C SER A 71 -3.37 11.11 -6.81
N ASP A 72 -3.93 11.26 -8.00
CA ASP A 72 -3.61 10.38 -9.14
C ASP A 72 -2.12 10.44 -9.53
N ASP A 73 -1.51 11.63 -9.43
CA ASP A 73 -0.08 11.82 -9.69
C ASP A 73 0.78 11.11 -8.64
N GLU A 74 0.43 11.23 -7.37
CA GLU A 74 1.12 10.55 -6.28
C GLU A 74 0.92 9.03 -6.35
N ARG A 75 -0.28 8.55 -6.72
CA ARG A 75 -0.55 7.11 -6.90
C ARG A 75 0.32 6.55 -8.02
N ARG A 76 0.36 7.22 -9.18
CA ARG A 76 1.19 6.85 -10.32
C ARG A 76 2.68 6.81 -9.95
N ASP A 77 3.18 7.86 -9.30
CA ASP A 77 4.56 7.91 -8.81
C ASP A 77 4.83 6.80 -7.80
N THR A 78 3.88 6.56 -6.88
CA THR A 78 3.99 5.54 -5.86
C THR A 78 4.15 4.16 -6.47
N GLN A 79 3.22 3.77 -7.34
CA GLN A 79 3.17 2.47 -8.01
C GLN A 79 4.37 2.21 -8.91
N LYS A 80 4.86 3.22 -9.64
CA LYS A 80 6.05 3.10 -10.49
C LYS A 80 7.28 2.67 -9.69
N HIS A 81 7.62 3.40 -8.63
CA HIS A 81 8.79 3.08 -7.81
C HIS A 81 8.56 1.83 -6.94
N MET A 82 7.33 1.59 -6.50
CA MET A 82 6.95 0.38 -5.76
C MET A 82 7.19 -0.88 -6.58
N MET A 83 6.77 -0.89 -7.84
CA MET A 83 6.99 -2.00 -8.74
C MET A 83 8.47 -2.19 -9.10
N ARG A 84 9.22 -1.10 -9.32
CA ARG A 84 10.68 -1.18 -9.52
C ARG A 84 11.38 -1.84 -8.32
N ALA A 85 11.09 -1.34 -7.12
CA ALA A 85 11.65 -1.88 -5.88
C ALA A 85 11.31 -3.36 -5.68
N TYR A 86 10.06 -3.75 -5.95
CA TYR A 86 9.60 -5.12 -5.89
C TYR A 86 10.38 -6.02 -6.87
N LEU A 87 10.45 -5.64 -8.14
CA LEU A 87 11.14 -6.43 -9.16
C LEU A 87 12.64 -6.53 -8.87
N ASP A 88 13.28 -5.43 -8.46
CA ASP A 88 14.69 -5.40 -8.09
C ASP A 88 14.97 -6.35 -6.91
N PHE A 89 14.11 -6.34 -5.88
CA PHE A 89 14.23 -7.25 -4.73
C PHE A 89 14.13 -8.72 -5.16
N PHE A 90 13.14 -9.10 -5.97
CA PHE A 90 12.98 -10.47 -6.42
C PHE A 90 14.15 -10.92 -7.33
N ASN A 91 14.60 -10.05 -8.24
CA ASN A 91 15.74 -10.34 -9.11
C ASN A 91 17.05 -10.49 -8.33
N ALA A 92 17.34 -9.58 -7.39
CA ALA A 92 18.57 -9.62 -6.59
C ALA A 92 18.67 -10.85 -5.69
N ASN A 93 17.53 -11.39 -5.24
CA ASN A 93 17.45 -12.58 -4.40
C ASN A 93 17.20 -13.88 -5.19
N ASN A 94 17.23 -13.84 -6.54
CA ASN A 94 16.96 -14.99 -7.41
C ASN A 94 15.62 -15.68 -7.13
N LEU A 95 14.59 -14.89 -6.83
CA LEU A 95 13.22 -15.38 -6.59
C LEU A 95 12.42 -15.37 -7.89
N ASP A 96 11.48 -16.32 -8.03
CA ASP A 96 10.53 -16.27 -9.12
C ASP A 96 9.35 -15.33 -8.79
N THR A 97 8.93 -14.57 -9.79
CA THR A 97 7.73 -13.73 -9.77
C THR A 97 7.42 -13.35 -11.21
N TRP A 98 6.15 -13.03 -11.48
CA TRP A 98 5.72 -12.41 -12.73
C TRP A 98 4.56 -11.46 -12.46
N ILE A 99 4.43 -10.45 -13.31
CA ILE A 99 3.28 -9.55 -13.29
C ILE A 99 2.02 -10.27 -13.80
N ALA A 100 0.87 -9.97 -13.20
CA ALA A 100 -0.39 -10.66 -13.48
C ALA A 100 -1.56 -9.67 -13.63
N HIS A 101 -2.73 -10.17 -14.02
CA HIS A 101 -4.00 -9.41 -14.02
C HIS A 101 -3.88 -8.04 -14.71
N GLY A 102 -4.35 -6.97 -14.05
CA GLY A 102 -4.35 -5.60 -14.61
C GLY A 102 -2.93 -5.09 -14.89
N THR A 103 -1.96 -5.52 -14.07
CA THR A 103 -0.54 -5.16 -14.25
C THR A 103 0.03 -5.78 -15.53
N LEU A 104 -0.30 -7.04 -15.82
CA LEU A 104 0.06 -7.70 -17.08
C LEU A 104 -0.64 -7.04 -18.27
N LEU A 105 -1.89 -6.59 -18.11
CA LEU A 105 -2.61 -5.87 -19.17
C LEU A 105 -1.98 -4.51 -19.46
N GLY A 106 -1.55 -3.76 -18.44
CA GLY A 106 -0.77 -2.55 -18.64
C GLY A 106 0.53 -2.81 -19.41
N TRP A 107 1.24 -3.87 -19.03
CA TRP A 107 2.46 -4.28 -19.74
C TRP A 107 2.23 -4.55 -21.23
N TRP A 108 1.12 -5.22 -21.59
CA TRP A 108 0.78 -5.51 -22.98
C TRP A 108 0.73 -4.26 -23.87
N TRP A 109 0.27 -3.13 -23.35
CA TRP A 109 0.13 -1.89 -24.13
C TRP A 109 1.46 -1.17 -24.34
N ASN A 110 2.21 -0.89 -23.28
CA ASN A 110 3.47 -0.13 -23.38
C ASN A 110 4.51 -0.49 -22.31
N GLY A 111 4.35 -1.59 -21.58
CA GLY A 111 5.25 -1.91 -20.47
C GLY A 111 5.08 -0.97 -19.27
N GLN A 112 3.93 -0.31 -19.12
CA GLN A 112 3.62 0.58 -17.99
C GLN A 112 2.25 0.25 -17.41
N ARG A 113 1.96 0.75 -16.21
CA ARG A 113 0.64 0.60 -15.62
C ARG A 113 -0.46 1.30 -16.45
N LEU A 114 -1.69 0.80 -16.35
CA LEU A 114 -2.85 1.50 -16.92
C LEU A 114 -3.13 2.78 -16.12
N PRO A 115 -3.44 3.93 -16.75
CA PRO A 115 -3.67 5.18 -16.01
C PRO A 115 -4.78 5.11 -14.96
N TRP A 116 -5.78 4.26 -15.20
CA TRP A 116 -6.95 4.12 -14.35
C TRP A 116 -6.91 2.93 -13.38
N ASP A 117 -5.84 2.14 -13.37
CA ASP A 117 -5.69 1.07 -12.38
C ASP A 117 -5.60 1.66 -10.96
N PHE A 118 -5.98 0.91 -9.93
CA PHE A 118 -5.80 1.38 -8.55
C PHE A 118 -4.84 0.50 -7.75
N ASP A 119 -4.60 -0.72 -8.22
CA ASP A 119 -3.75 -1.74 -7.64
C ASP A 119 -2.63 -2.17 -8.61
N LEU A 120 -1.80 -3.08 -8.10
CA LEU A 120 -0.77 -3.80 -8.81
C LEU A 120 -0.78 -5.25 -8.32
N ASP A 121 -0.69 -6.18 -9.26
CA ASP A 121 -0.81 -7.61 -9.01
C ASP A 121 0.38 -8.38 -9.54
N THR A 122 0.86 -9.28 -8.70
CA THR A 122 1.96 -10.19 -9.04
C THR A 122 1.64 -11.60 -8.56
N GLN A 123 2.29 -12.57 -9.19
CA GLN A 123 2.16 -13.96 -8.83
C GLN A 123 3.53 -14.60 -8.66
N VAL A 124 3.59 -15.60 -7.79
CA VAL A 124 4.79 -16.38 -7.46
C VAL A 124 4.44 -17.87 -7.43
N SER A 125 5.45 -18.75 -7.55
CA SER A 125 5.21 -20.17 -7.29
C SER A 125 4.98 -20.44 -5.80
N ASP A 126 4.29 -21.53 -5.49
CA ASP A 126 4.10 -22.01 -4.11
C ASP A 126 5.42 -22.16 -3.34
N ALA A 127 6.45 -22.68 -4.01
CA ALA A 127 7.78 -22.84 -3.45
C ALA A 127 8.40 -21.48 -3.05
N THR A 128 8.33 -20.48 -3.93
CA THR A 128 8.79 -19.13 -3.60
C THR A 128 7.96 -18.49 -2.52
N LEU A 129 6.63 -18.65 -2.56
CA LEU A 129 5.76 -18.10 -1.51
C LEU A 129 6.12 -18.63 -0.12
N HIS A 130 6.34 -19.94 0.00
CA HIS A 130 6.80 -20.55 1.24
C HIS A 130 8.17 -20.02 1.67
N HIS A 131 9.10 -19.86 0.73
CA HIS A 131 10.41 -19.28 1.01
C HIS A 131 10.34 -17.82 1.48
N LEU A 132 9.45 -17.00 0.88
CA LEU A 132 9.16 -15.64 1.35
C LEU A 132 8.66 -15.66 2.79
N GLY A 133 7.73 -16.56 3.12
CA GLY A 133 7.19 -16.70 4.47
C GLY A 133 8.24 -17.10 5.52
N GLU A 134 9.14 -18.01 5.17
CA GLU A 134 10.18 -18.53 6.07
C GLU A 134 11.34 -17.55 6.29
N VAL A 135 11.81 -16.89 5.23
CA VAL A 135 13.07 -16.14 5.26
C VAL A 135 12.85 -14.63 5.26
N TYR A 136 11.82 -14.14 4.56
CA TYR A 136 11.67 -12.72 4.25
C TYR A 136 10.44 -12.05 4.89
N ASN A 137 9.56 -12.79 5.57
CA ASN A 137 8.38 -12.20 6.18
C ASN A 137 8.75 -11.08 7.17
N GLN A 138 8.03 -9.96 7.09
CA GLN A 138 8.28 -8.73 7.85
C GLN A 138 9.59 -8.00 7.52
N THR A 139 10.23 -8.32 6.39
CA THR A 139 11.42 -7.60 5.93
C THR A 139 11.04 -6.20 5.47
N LYS A 140 11.80 -5.21 5.93
CA LYS A 140 11.76 -3.84 5.41
C LYS A 140 12.87 -3.65 4.38
N TYR A 141 12.50 -3.32 3.15
CA TYR A 141 13.41 -3.06 2.04
C TYR A 141 13.56 -1.56 1.82
N SER A 142 14.79 -1.06 1.87
CA SER A 142 15.11 0.33 1.52
C SER A 142 15.43 0.43 0.03
N TYR A 143 14.70 1.28 -0.67
CA TYR A 143 14.83 1.50 -2.11
C TYR A 143 15.31 2.92 -2.36
N THR A 144 16.25 3.06 -3.29
CA THR A 144 16.69 4.34 -3.84
C THR A 144 16.57 4.25 -5.35
N SER A 145 15.95 5.25 -5.99
CA SER A 145 15.85 5.31 -7.45
C SER A 145 17.22 5.42 -8.10
N GLU A 146 17.31 5.04 -9.38
CA GLU A 146 18.56 5.06 -10.16
C GLU A 146 19.22 6.46 -10.21
N ASP A 147 18.41 7.53 -10.19
CA ASP A 147 18.86 8.93 -10.16
C ASP A 147 19.15 9.46 -8.74
N GLY A 148 18.95 8.63 -7.71
CA GLY A 148 19.15 8.98 -6.30
C GLY A 148 18.17 10.00 -5.74
N GLN A 149 17.12 10.38 -6.47
CA GLN A 149 16.18 11.44 -6.05
C GLN A 149 15.06 10.92 -5.14
N ILE A 150 14.72 9.64 -5.25
CA ILE A 150 13.59 9.03 -4.55
C ILE A 150 14.13 7.96 -3.61
N GLU A 151 13.84 8.10 -2.33
CA GLU A 151 14.11 7.10 -1.30
C GLU A 151 12.79 6.65 -0.67
N ARG A 152 12.63 5.33 -0.51
CA ARG A 152 11.40 4.74 0.04
C ARG A 152 11.72 3.48 0.84
N VAL A 153 10.81 3.12 1.73
CA VAL A 153 10.88 1.88 2.49
C VAL A 153 9.60 1.09 2.25
N TYR A 154 9.78 -0.16 1.88
CA TYR A 154 8.69 -1.10 1.64
C TYR A 154 8.71 -2.23 2.66
N LEU A 155 7.53 -2.73 3.04
CA LEU A 155 7.39 -3.90 3.89
C LEU A 155 6.88 -5.08 3.06
N LEU A 156 7.62 -6.18 3.08
CA LEU A 156 7.11 -7.47 2.65
C LEU A 156 6.38 -8.13 3.83
N ASP A 157 5.06 -8.23 3.73
CA ASP A 157 4.21 -8.85 4.75
C ASP A 157 3.56 -10.10 4.17
N VAL A 158 3.86 -11.26 4.77
CA VAL A 158 3.36 -12.56 4.33
C VAL A 158 2.24 -13.01 5.24
N ASN A 159 1.09 -13.33 4.65
CA ASN A 159 -0.07 -13.84 5.37
C ASN A 159 0.27 -15.19 6.00
N PRO A 160 0.00 -15.43 7.29
CA PRO A 160 0.18 -16.74 7.90
C PRO A 160 -0.55 -17.85 7.13
N TRP A 161 -1.72 -17.58 6.54
CA TRP A 161 -2.53 -18.57 5.82
C TRP A 161 -1.98 -19.02 4.45
N ILE A 162 -0.69 -18.82 4.16
CA ILE A 162 -0.05 -19.23 2.88
C ILE A 162 -0.05 -20.74 2.65
N TRP A 163 -0.07 -21.57 3.71
CA TRP A 163 -0.13 -23.03 3.60
C TRP A 163 -1.49 -23.53 3.09
N GLN A 164 -2.55 -22.74 3.25
CA GLN A 164 -3.86 -23.09 2.73
C GLN A 164 -3.88 -22.72 1.26
N ARG A 165 -4.00 -23.68 0.34
CA ARG A 165 -4.03 -23.37 -1.11
C ARG A 165 -5.44 -23.35 -1.72
N GLU A 166 -6.46 -23.68 -0.93
CA GLU A 166 -7.86 -23.52 -1.30
C GLU A 166 -8.44 -22.20 -0.74
N ARG A 167 -9.53 -21.71 -1.34
CA ARG A 167 -10.11 -20.40 -0.98
C ARG A 167 -10.58 -20.27 0.47
N GLY A 168 -11.06 -21.36 1.07
CA GLY A 168 -11.66 -21.33 2.40
C GLY A 168 -12.90 -20.43 2.47
N ASP A 169 -12.97 -19.60 3.51
CA ASP A 169 -14.02 -18.61 3.75
C ASP A 169 -13.91 -17.35 2.86
N GLY A 170 -12.80 -17.22 2.10
CA GLY A 170 -12.55 -16.08 1.23
C GLY A 170 -11.96 -14.85 1.95
N LEU A 171 -11.62 -14.92 3.23
CA LEU A 171 -11.00 -13.81 3.97
C LEU A 171 -9.50 -13.67 3.66
N ASN A 172 -8.83 -14.79 3.38
CA ASN A 172 -7.37 -14.86 3.22
C ASN A 172 -6.94 -15.28 1.80
N VAL A 173 -7.58 -14.67 0.80
CA VAL A 173 -7.32 -14.94 -0.64
C VAL A 173 -5.93 -14.44 -1.07
N ILE A 174 -5.48 -13.30 -0.55
CA ILE A 174 -4.16 -12.74 -0.85
C ILE A 174 -3.11 -13.35 0.10
N ASP A 175 -2.00 -13.78 -0.47
CA ASP A 175 -0.95 -14.55 0.20
C ASP A 175 0.13 -13.65 0.81
N ALA A 176 0.50 -12.55 0.15
CA ALA A 176 1.44 -11.58 0.70
C ALA A 176 1.21 -10.19 0.08
N ARG A 177 1.76 -9.16 0.72
CA ARG A 177 1.76 -7.78 0.23
C ARG A 177 3.14 -7.17 0.26
N TRP A 178 3.43 -6.36 -0.74
CA TRP A 178 4.56 -5.45 -0.75
C TRP A 178 4.05 -4.01 -0.54
N ILE A 179 4.25 -3.46 0.64
CA ILE A 179 3.52 -2.27 1.12
C ILE A 179 4.44 -1.07 1.18
N ASP A 180 4.05 0.05 0.56
CA ASP A 180 4.69 1.36 0.76
C ASP A 180 4.32 1.90 2.15
N LEU A 181 5.33 2.05 3.01
CA LEU A 181 5.12 2.47 4.39
C LEU A 181 4.69 3.93 4.54
N ARG A 182 4.80 4.74 3.48
CA ARG A 182 4.48 6.18 3.53
C ARG A 182 2.98 6.45 3.41
N ASN A 183 2.28 5.70 2.57
CA ASN A 183 0.86 5.95 2.29
C ASN A 183 -0.01 4.70 2.28
N GLY A 184 0.58 3.51 2.41
CA GLY A 184 -0.14 2.24 2.52
C GLY A 184 -0.54 1.62 1.19
N LEU A 185 -0.22 2.21 0.04
CA LEU A 185 -0.40 1.52 -1.24
C LEU A 185 0.45 0.24 -1.26
N PHE A 186 -0.04 -0.81 -1.92
CA PHE A 186 0.65 -2.09 -1.97
C PHE A 186 0.57 -2.78 -3.34
N ILE A 187 1.42 -3.79 -3.50
CA ILE A 187 1.29 -4.83 -4.53
C ILE A 187 0.73 -6.08 -3.85
N ASP A 188 -0.33 -6.65 -4.41
CA ASP A 188 -0.80 -7.96 -4.00
C ASP A 188 0.05 -9.06 -4.65
N ILE A 189 0.49 -10.01 -3.82
CA ILE A 189 1.29 -11.16 -4.23
C ILE A 189 0.46 -12.41 -4.00
N THR A 190 0.18 -13.14 -5.08
CA THR A 190 -0.63 -14.36 -5.04
C THR A 190 0.20 -15.59 -5.40
N GLY A 191 0.17 -16.62 -4.58
CA GLY A 191 0.84 -17.89 -4.88
C GLY A 191 0.04 -18.76 -5.85
N LEU A 192 0.74 -19.44 -6.75
CA LEU A 192 0.18 -20.51 -7.56
C LEU A 192 0.73 -21.87 -7.14
N ALA A 193 -0.17 -22.84 -6.97
CA ALA A 193 0.18 -24.22 -6.64
C ALA A 193 -0.62 -25.21 -7.49
N GLU A 194 -0.06 -26.39 -7.76
CA GLU A 194 -0.85 -27.54 -8.25
C GLU A 194 -1.62 -28.15 -7.06
N THR A 195 -2.89 -27.75 -6.89
CA THR A 195 -3.71 -28.15 -5.72
C THR A 195 -4.28 -29.58 -5.82
N HIS A 196 -4.45 -30.09 -7.04
CA HIS A 196 -5.01 -31.42 -7.29
C HIS A 196 -4.26 -32.17 -8.40
N PRO A 197 -2.94 -32.42 -8.24
CA PRO A 197 -2.11 -33.01 -9.30
C PRO A 197 -2.59 -34.41 -9.72
N ASP A 198 -3.22 -35.18 -8.81
CA ASP A 198 -3.76 -36.51 -9.13
C ASP A 198 -4.96 -36.47 -10.09
N LYS A 199 -5.71 -35.35 -10.12
CA LYS A 199 -6.93 -35.19 -10.93
C LYS A 199 -6.70 -34.29 -12.14
N GLN A 200 -5.88 -33.26 -11.97
CA GLN A 200 -5.62 -32.20 -12.94
C GLN A 200 -4.12 -31.88 -12.95
N PRO A 201 -3.26 -32.84 -13.36
CA PRO A 201 -1.82 -32.63 -13.38
C PRO A 201 -1.45 -31.46 -14.30
N GLY A 202 -0.52 -30.61 -13.84
CA GLY A 202 -0.08 -29.44 -14.59
C GLY A 202 -1.09 -28.29 -14.64
N ILE A 203 -2.11 -28.30 -13.78
CA ILE A 203 -3.00 -27.15 -13.55
C ILE A 203 -2.61 -26.45 -12.26
N TRP A 204 -2.11 -25.24 -12.41
CA TRP A 204 -1.75 -24.34 -11.32
C TRP A 204 -2.96 -23.49 -10.96
N SER A 205 -3.21 -23.29 -9.68
CA SER A 205 -4.33 -22.48 -9.19
C SER A 205 -3.96 -21.59 -8.02
N CYS A 206 -4.60 -20.43 -7.94
CA CYS A 206 -4.62 -19.59 -6.75
C CYS A 206 -5.92 -19.80 -5.94
N LYS A 207 -5.98 -19.15 -4.79
CA LYS A 207 -7.15 -19.10 -3.91
C LYS A 207 -8.37 -18.39 -4.52
N ASN A 208 -8.19 -17.59 -5.58
CA ASN A 208 -9.27 -16.84 -6.22
C ASN A 208 -9.79 -17.47 -7.52
N TYR A 209 -9.69 -18.80 -7.64
CA TYR A 209 -10.22 -19.58 -8.76
C TYR A 209 -9.54 -19.35 -10.13
N HIS A 210 -8.48 -18.55 -10.22
CA HIS A 210 -7.64 -18.53 -11.42
C HIS A 210 -6.92 -19.86 -11.58
N ARG A 211 -6.92 -20.37 -12.82
CA ARG A 211 -6.29 -21.63 -13.21
C ARG A 211 -5.48 -21.42 -14.47
N TYR A 212 -4.27 -21.96 -14.47
CA TYR A 212 -3.35 -21.89 -15.60
C TYR A 212 -2.74 -23.25 -15.84
N ARG A 213 -2.49 -23.58 -17.11
CA ARG A 213 -1.68 -24.76 -17.43
C ARG A 213 -0.19 -24.44 -17.27
N THR A 214 0.62 -25.45 -16.96
CA THR A 214 2.08 -25.29 -16.85
C THR A 214 2.69 -24.68 -18.12
N ASP A 215 2.20 -25.06 -19.31
CA ASP A 215 2.66 -24.56 -20.62
C ASP A 215 2.16 -23.13 -20.95
N GLU A 216 1.18 -22.63 -20.21
CA GLU A 216 0.74 -21.22 -20.29
C GLU A 216 1.65 -20.31 -19.45
N LEU A 217 2.16 -20.82 -18.32
CA LEU A 217 3.03 -20.07 -17.42
C LEU A 217 4.51 -20.15 -17.85
N TYR A 218 5.03 -21.36 -18.05
CA TYR A 218 6.47 -21.60 -18.14
C TYR A 218 6.93 -21.99 -19.55
N PRO A 219 8.18 -21.64 -19.93
CA PRO A 219 9.10 -20.78 -19.19
C PRO A 219 8.63 -19.32 -19.19
N LEU A 220 8.83 -18.63 -18.06
CA LEU A 220 8.57 -17.20 -17.96
C LEU A 220 9.44 -16.45 -18.98
N ARG A 221 8.92 -15.35 -19.52
CA ARG A 221 9.62 -14.49 -20.49
C ARG A 221 10.11 -13.23 -19.80
N GLU A 222 11.40 -12.96 -19.90
CA GLU A 222 12.00 -11.71 -19.42
C GLU A 222 11.59 -10.54 -20.33
N THR A 223 11.32 -9.39 -19.72
CA THR A 223 10.85 -8.17 -20.37
C THR A 223 11.13 -6.96 -19.48
N MET A 224 10.55 -5.80 -19.81
CA MET A 224 10.61 -4.58 -19.01
C MET A 224 9.21 -4.14 -18.60
N PHE A 225 9.06 -3.73 -17.35
CA PHE A 225 7.85 -3.07 -16.85
C PHE A 225 8.23 -1.89 -15.95
N GLU A 226 7.66 -0.72 -16.21
CA GLU A 226 8.02 0.54 -15.56
C GLU A 226 9.53 0.87 -15.63
N GLY A 227 10.26 0.30 -16.59
CA GLY A 227 11.70 0.45 -16.73
C GLY A 227 12.55 -0.45 -15.82
N ALA A 228 11.96 -1.41 -15.10
CA ALA A 228 12.68 -2.48 -14.40
C ALA A 228 12.56 -3.83 -15.13
N VAL A 229 13.53 -4.72 -14.92
CA VAL A 229 13.51 -6.08 -15.49
C VAL A 229 12.37 -6.87 -14.84
N ALA A 230 11.42 -7.31 -15.67
CA ALA A 230 10.23 -8.02 -15.25
C ALA A 230 10.14 -9.38 -15.95
N ARG A 231 9.22 -10.22 -15.47
CA ARG A 231 8.87 -11.49 -16.11
C ARG A 231 7.36 -11.54 -16.36
N VAL A 232 6.97 -12.18 -17.45
CA VAL A 232 5.57 -12.46 -17.82
C VAL A 232 5.38 -13.94 -18.14
N PRO A 233 4.16 -14.48 -18.03
CA PRO A 233 3.84 -15.84 -18.46
C PRO A 233 4.19 -16.13 -19.92
N TYR A 234 4.44 -17.39 -20.26
CA TYR A 234 4.76 -17.79 -21.64
C TYR A 234 3.64 -17.46 -22.63
N SER A 235 2.39 -17.77 -22.29
CA SER A 235 1.20 -17.53 -23.11
C SER A 235 0.38 -16.35 -22.56
N TYR A 236 1.05 -15.22 -22.32
CA TYR A 236 0.43 -14.01 -21.74
C TYR A 236 -0.80 -13.52 -22.53
N ASP A 237 -0.81 -13.67 -23.85
CA ASP A 237 -1.88 -13.22 -24.75
C ASP A 237 -3.16 -14.05 -24.53
N LYS A 238 -3.01 -15.36 -24.40
CA LYS A 238 -4.11 -16.26 -24.04
C LYS A 238 -4.63 -15.95 -22.64
N ILE A 239 -3.74 -15.79 -21.67
CA ILE A 239 -4.12 -15.48 -20.28
C ILE A 239 -4.93 -14.18 -20.22
N LEU A 240 -4.44 -13.11 -20.85
CA LEU A 240 -5.15 -11.83 -20.93
C LEU A 240 -6.49 -11.95 -21.68
N THR A 241 -6.55 -12.73 -22.77
CA THR A 241 -7.78 -12.92 -23.54
C THR A 241 -8.83 -13.71 -22.75
N ASP A 242 -8.41 -14.73 -22.00
CA ASP A 242 -9.34 -15.50 -21.16
C ASP A 242 -9.95 -14.62 -20.06
N GLU A 243 -9.13 -13.77 -19.44
CA GLU A 243 -9.51 -12.88 -18.33
C GLU A 243 -10.31 -11.65 -18.80
N TYR A 244 -9.76 -10.87 -19.74
CA TYR A 244 -10.29 -9.55 -20.13
C TYR A 244 -10.95 -9.51 -21.52
N LYS A 245 -10.93 -10.63 -22.26
CA LYS A 245 -11.38 -10.74 -23.65
C LYS A 245 -10.51 -9.97 -24.63
N GLU A 246 -10.57 -10.37 -25.90
CA GLU A 246 -9.79 -9.78 -26.99
C GLU A 246 -9.98 -8.25 -27.09
N SER A 247 -11.17 -7.75 -26.75
CA SER A 247 -11.48 -6.33 -26.73
C SER A 247 -10.53 -5.51 -25.84
N ALA A 248 -10.06 -6.05 -24.72
CA ALA A 248 -9.16 -5.32 -23.83
C ALA A 248 -7.75 -5.14 -24.42
N LEU A 249 -7.38 -5.97 -25.41
CA LEU A 249 -6.08 -5.95 -26.06
C LEU A 249 -6.06 -5.06 -27.30
N VAL A 250 -7.24 -4.67 -27.82
CA VAL A 250 -7.38 -3.95 -29.10
C VAL A 250 -8.17 -2.65 -29.00
N ASN A 251 -9.07 -2.48 -28.02
CA ASN A 251 -9.86 -1.26 -27.89
C ASN A 251 -8.97 -0.09 -27.50
N THR A 252 -8.88 0.90 -28.36
CA THR A 252 -8.06 2.10 -28.15
C THR A 252 -8.76 3.20 -27.35
N GLN A 253 -9.95 2.95 -26.82
CA GLN A 253 -10.70 3.88 -25.96
C GLN A 253 -11.24 3.12 -24.77
N PHE A 254 -10.90 3.57 -23.57
CA PHE A 254 -11.36 2.95 -22.34
C PHE A 254 -11.25 3.93 -21.17
N ASN A 255 -12.24 3.90 -20.27
CA ASN A 255 -12.28 4.68 -19.02
C ASN A 255 -11.84 6.15 -19.16
N GLY A 256 -12.36 6.86 -20.16
CA GLY A 256 -12.04 8.27 -20.40
C GLY A 256 -10.66 8.54 -21.00
N HIS A 257 -9.96 7.52 -21.48
CA HIS A 257 -8.65 7.60 -22.11
C HIS A 257 -8.69 7.10 -23.56
N GLN A 258 -7.77 7.62 -24.38
CA GLN A 258 -7.55 7.24 -25.76
C GLN A 258 -6.09 6.81 -25.93
N TRP A 259 -5.87 5.67 -26.57
CA TRP A 259 -4.54 5.19 -26.91
C TRP A 259 -3.95 6.01 -28.06
N ASN A 260 -2.74 6.55 -27.86
CA ASN A 260 -1.95 7.22 -28.88
C ASN A 260 -0.90 6.24 -29.46
N PRO A 261 -1.08 5.73 -30.69
CA PRO A 261 -0.19 4.72 -31.25
C PRO A 261 1.21 5.24 -31.59
N ASN A 262 1.37 6.56 -31.80
CA ASN A 262 2.66 7.16 -32.12
C ASN A 262 3.52 7.32 -30.87
N ALA A 263 2.92 7.81 -29.78
CA ALA A 263 3.61 8.00 -28.51
C ALA A 263 3.63 6.74 -27.63
N LYS A 264 2.80 5.73 -27.95
CA LYS A 264 2.60 4.49 -27.20
C LYS A 264 2.20 4.74 -25.74
N VAL A 265 1.24 5.64 -25.56
CA VAL A 265 0.73 6.02 -24.24
C VAL A 265 -0.79 6.18 -24.29
N TRP A 266 -1.41 5.96 -23.15
CA TRP A 266 -2.81 6.28 -22.90
C TRP A 266 -2.93 7.74 -22.47
N GLU A 267 -3.66 8.54 -23.25
CA GLU A 267 -3.88 9.95 -22.98
C GLU A 267 -5.33 10.17 -22.52
N LYS A 268 -5.54 11.08 -21.56
CA LYS A 268 -6.90 11.47 -21.18
C LYS A 268 -7.61 12.09 -22.38
N THR A 269 -8.87 11.74 -22.59
CA THR A 269 -9.69 12.40 -23.61
C THR A 269 -9.94 13.86 -23.23
N GLN A 270 -10.21 14.71 -24.22
CA GLN A 270 -10.57 16.11 -23.96
C GLN A 270 -11.81 16.25 -23.07
N GLU A 271 -12.76 15.32 -23.19
CA GLU A 271 -13.95 15.29 -22.33
C GLU A 271 -13.58 15.03 -20.87
N THR A 272 -12.71 14.05 -20.61
CA THR A 272 -12.21 13.74 -19.26
C THR A 272 -11.46 14.94 -18.68
N ILE A 273 -10.54 15.54 -19.45
CA ILE A 273 -9.78 16.72 -19.01
C ILE A 273 -10.73 17.86 -18.63
N ARG A 274 -11.74 18.14 -19.45
CA ARG A 274 -12.74 19.19 -19.15
C ARG A 274 -13.52 18.88 -17.88
N LYS A 275 -13.98 17.64 -17.69
CA LYS A 275 -14.71 17.23 -16.48
C LYS A 275 -13.87 17.40 -15.22
N GLU A 276 -12.62 16.94 -15.24
CA GLU A 276 -11.69 17.09 -14.11
C GLU A 276 -11.43 18.56 -13.77
N GLN A 277 -11.26 19.42 -14.78
CA GLN A 277 -11.08 20.87 -14.59
C GLN A 277 -12.33 21.52 -13.98
N GLU A 278 -13.53 21.12 -14.43
CA GLU A 278 -14.79 21.61 -13.88
C GLU A 278 -15.00 21.16 -12.43
N GLU A 279 -14.69 19.90 -12.11
CA GLU A 279 -14.74 19.36 -10.74
C GLU A 279 -13.73 20.04 -9.81
N GLN A 280 -12.50 20.28 -10.29
CA GLN A 280 -11.50 20.99 -9.52
C GLN A 280 -11.96 22.42 -9.22
N LYS A 281 -12.47 23.14 -10.22
CA LYS A 281 -12.99 24.49 -10.03
C LYS A 281 -14.16 24.53 -9.04
N GLN A 282 -15.06 23.56 -9.09
CA GLN A 282 -16.17 23.45 -8.13
C GLN A 282 -15.69 23.21 -6.70
N LYS A 283 -14.66 22.36 -6.52
CA LYS A 283 -14.04 22.12 -5.21
C LYS A 283 -13.38 23.39 -4.66
N GLU A 284 -12.62 24.11 -5.49
CA GLU A 284 -11.99 25.38 -5.11
C GLU A 284 -13.02 26.44 -4.71
N GLU A 285 -14.11 26.59 -5.47
CA GLU A 285 -15.23 27.50 -5.16
C GLU A 285 -15.94 27.09 -3.85
N GLU A 286 -16.10 25.79 -3.58
CA GLU A 286 -16.70 25.29 -2.34
C GLU A 286 -15.80 25.53 -1.12
N GLU A 287 -14.50 25.29 -1.24
CA GLU A 287 -13.51 25.54 -0.19
C GLU A 287 -13.42 27.03 0.15
N GLU A 288 -13.42 27.90 -0.86
CA GLU A 288 -13.46 29.35 -0.66
C GLU A 288 -14.74 29.78 0.06
N ARG A 289 -15.89 29.23 -0.33
CA ARG A 289 -17.17 29.50 0.37
C ARG A 289 -17.11 29.07 1.84
N LYS A 290 -16.61 27.87 2.14
CA LYS A 290 -16.46 27.39 3.53
C LYS A 290 -15.56 28.30 4.34
N LYS A 291 -14.42 28.72 3.78
CA LYS A 291 -13.50 29.64 4.44
C LYS A 291 -14.15 31.00 4.72
N ASN A 292 -14.89 31.55 3.77
CA ASN A 292 -15.62 32.81 3.94
C ASN A 292 -16.72 32.69 5.01
N GLU A 293 -17.43 31.56 5.07
CA GLU A 293 -18.42 31.29 6.12
C GLU A 293 -17.78 31.16 7.51
N GLU A 294 -16.63 30.50 7.63
CA GLU A 294 -15.87 30.42 8.88
C GLU A 294 -15.34 31.77 9.35
N GLU A 295 -14.83 32.59 8.43
CA GLU A 295 -14.35 33.94 8.74
C GLU A 295 -15.50 34.85 9.19
N LYS A 296 -16.65 34.78 8.53
CA LYS A 296 -17.84 35.51 8.95
C LYS A 296 -18.30 35.11 10.36
N LYS A 297 -18.32 33.81 10.68
CA LYS A 297 -18.63 33.33 12.04
C LYS A 297 -17.65 33.85 13.08
N LYS A 298 -16.35 33.89 12.78
CA LYS A 298 -15.34 34.46 13.70
C LYS A 298 -15.58 35.94 13.96
N ILE A 299 -15.88 36.71 12.91
CA ILE A 299 -16.19 38.15 13.04
C ILE A 299 -17.46 38.36 13.89
N GLU A 300 -18.52 37.58 13.66
CA GLU A 300 -19.75 37.65 14.45
C GLU A 300 -19.51 37.28 15.94
N GLU A 301 -18.68 36.27 16.22
CA GLU A 301 -18.28 35.92 17.59
C GLU A 301 -17.45 37.01 18.28
N GLU A 302 -16.52 37.65 17.56
CA GLU A 302 -15.72 38.77 18.09
C GLU A 302 -16.58 39.99 18.38
N GLN A 303 -17.51 40.33 17.49
CA GLN A 303 -18.47 41.41 17.72
C GLN A 303 -19.32 41.16 18.95
N LYS A 304 -19.86 39.94 19.10
CA LYS A 304 -20.66 39.58 20.28
C LYS A 304 -19.86 39.67 21.59
N LYS A 305 -18.59 39.25 21.58
CA LYS A 305 -17.70 39.40 22.75
C LYS A 305 -17.41 40.86 23.08
N LEU A 306 -17.29 41.72 22.07
CA LEU A 306 -17.09 43.15 22.26
C LEU A 306 -18.35 43.79 22.88
N GLU A 307 -19.53 43.47 22.35
CA GLU A 307 -20.81 43.94 22.89
C GLU A 307 -21.02 43.50 24.34
N GLU A 308 -20.73 42.24 24.67
CA GLU A 308 -20.81 41.74 26.06
C GLU A 308 -19.83 42.47 26.99
N LYS A 309 -18.64 42.82 26.51
CA LYS A 309 -17.65 43.57 27.28
C LYS A 309 -18.06 45.03 27.49
N GLU A 310 -18.63 45.68 26.47
CA GLU A 310 -19.17 47.03 26.59
C GLU A 310 -20.38 47.08 27.53
N ALA A 311 -21.27 46.09 27.47
CA ALA A 311 -22.41 45.98 28.38
C ALA A 311 -21.95 45.87 29.84
N LYS A 312 -20.97 44.99 30.14
CA LYS A 312 -20.40 44.87 31.48
C LYS A 312 -19.74 46.16 31.96
N LYS A 313 -19.03 46.88 31.08
CA LYS A 313 -18.39 48.16 31.44
C LYS A 313 -19.43 49.22 31.78
N LYS A 314 -20.58 49.24 31.09
CA LYS A 314 -21.69 50.14 31.40
C LYS A 314 -22.34 49.81 32.74
N GLU A 315 -22.56 48.52 33.03
CA GLU A 315 -23.06 48.10 34.35
C GLU A 315 -22.09 48.51 35.47
N GLU A 316 -20.79 48.30 35.29
CA GLU A 316 -19.77 48.73 36.27
C GLU A 316 -19.75 50.26 36.47
N GLU A 317 -19.92 51.05 35.39
CA GLU A 317 -20.00 52.51 35.45
C GLU A 317 -21.28 52.98 36.17
N GLU A 318 -22.44 52.36 35.90
CA GLU A 318 -23.71 52.65 36.59
C GLU A 318 -23.62 52.31 38.09
N GLU A 319 -23.07 51.15 38.46
CA GLU A 319 -22.83 50.78 39.86
C GLU A 319 -21.88 51.77 40.56
N GLU A 320 -20.85 52.25 39.87
CA GLU A 320 -19.92 53.24 40.43
C GLU A 320 -20.57 54.62 40.62
N GLU A 321 -21.39 55.08 39.67
CA GLU A 321 -22.17 56.31 39.82
C GLU A 321 -23.19 56.21 40.95
N GLU A 322 -23.88 55.08 41.07
CA GLU A 322 -24.86 54.85 42.13
C GLU A 322 -24.19 54.85 43.52
N ARG A 323 -23.02 54.20 43.64
CA ARG A 323 -22.20 54.23 44.86
C ARG A 323 -21.73 55.64 45.22
N LYS A 324 -21.26 56.42 44.25
CA LYS A 324 -20.87 57.83 44.47
C LYS A 324 -22.05 58.71 44.89
N ALA A 325 -23.23 58.46 44.34
CA ALA A 325 -24.45 59.19 44.70
C ALA A 325 -24.92 58.87 46.13
N GLU A 326 -24.79 57.62 46.58
CA GLU A 326 -25.03 57.24 47.97
C GLU A 326 -24.02 57.88 48.94
N GLU A 327 -22.72 57.83 48.62
CA GLU A 327 -21.67 58.49 49.42
C GLU A 327 -21.91 60.00 49.55
N ALA A 328 -22.29 60.67 48.46
CA ALA A 328 -22.60 62.10 48.47
C ALA A 328 -23.83 62.43 49.33
N LYS A 329 -24.89 61.60 49.29
CA LYS A 329 -26.06 61.75 50.15
C LYS A 329 -25.70 61.58 51.64
N ALA A 330 -24.87 60.59 51.96
CA ALA A 330 -24.40 60.36 53.33
C ALA A 330 -23.60 61.56 53.86
N ALA A 331 -22.70 62.12 53.04
CA ALA A 331 -21.90 63.30 53.41
C ALA A 331 -22.76 64.56 53.61
N ILE A 332 -23.79 64.77 52.79
CA ILE A 332 -24.74 65.89 52.96
C ILE A 332 -25.55 65.73 54.25
N GLN A 333 -25.93 64.50 54.60
CA GLN A 333 -26.70 64.21 55.80
C GLN A 333 -25.87 64.39 57.08
N GLU A 334 -24.58 64.04 57.05
CA GLU A 334 -23.64 64.35 58.13
C GLU A 334 -23.42 65.87 58.28
N ALA A 335 -23.30 66.62 57.18
CA ALA A 335 -23.13 68.07 57.20
C ALA A 335 -24.37 68.84 57.70
N GLN A 336 -25.56 68.23 57.67
CA GLN A 336 -26.80 68.81 58.23
C GLN A 336 -26.99 68.49 59.73
N MET A 337 -26.22 67.56 60.29
CA MET A 337 -26.26 67.19 61.71
C MET A 337 -25.12 67.77 62.55
N ALA A 338 -24.18 68.48 61.91
CA ALA A 338 -23.15 69.30 62.56
C ALA A 338 -23.57 70.78 62.56
#